data_AF-A0AAP0LRP4-F1
#
_entry.id   AF-A0AAP0LRP4-F1
#
_cell.length_a   1.000
_cell.length_b   1.000
_cell.length_c   1.000
_cell.angle_alpha   90.00
_cell.angle_beta   90.00
_cell.angle_gamma   90.00
#
_symmetry.space_group_name_H-M   'P 1'
#
loop_
_entity.id
_entity.type
_entity.pdbx_description
1 polymer ?
#
loop_
_entity_poly.entity_id
_entity_poly.type
_entity_poly.pdbx_seq_one_letter_code
_entity_poly.pdbx_strand_id
1 'polypeptide(L)'
;MLLLDACFIVELFRKFKQDLWDDDDNVLRTSWVRKKLARDLLLVENQLPLFVLQEFYDITKMPEDRETKFQDLILGFFSKVLPVKLLEAGIKIERVEGESLLSIDFDKDAGY
;
A
#
# COMPACT_ATOMS: atom_id res chain seq x y z
N MET A 1 8.78 -17.65 -6.74
CA MET A 1 7.91 -16.58 -7.26
C MET A 1 7.10 -16.02 -6.09
N LEU A 2 7.80 -15.36 -5.17
CA LEU A 2 7.25 -14.71 -3.95
C LEU A 2 8.20 -13.58 -3.53
N LEU A 3 9.51 -13.83 -3.65
CA LEU A 3 10.56 -12.83 -3.45
C LEU A 3 10.41 -11.63 -4.41
N LEU A 4 10.21 -11.90 -5.71
CA LEU A 4 9.99 -10.87 -6.71
C LEU A 4 8.72 -10.06 -6.41
N ASP A 5 7.67 -10.71 -5.93
CA ASP A 5 6.41 -10.06 -5.58
C ASP A 5 6.59 -9.16 -4.34
N ALA A 6 7.32 -9.62 -3.32
CA ALA A 6 7.69 -8.81 -2.16
C ALA A 6 8.50 -7.57 -2.56
N CYS A 7 9.54 -7.75 -3.37
CA CYS A 7 10.35 -6.65 -3.88
C CYS A 7 9.51 -5.66 -4.69
N PHE A 8 8.65 -6.17 -5.58
CA PHE A 8 7.77 -5.33 -6.39
C PHE A 8 6.82 -4.49 -5.53
N ILE A 9 6.19 -5.09 -4.51
CA ILE A 9 5.26 -4.40 -3.61
C ILE A 9 5.97 -3.31 -2.80
N VAL A 10 7.15 -3.61 -2.24
CA VAL A 10 7.93 -2.64 -1.47
C VAL A 10 8.38 -1.47 -2.36
N GLU A 11 8.89 -1.76 -3.55
CA GLU A 11 9.32 -0.73 -4.52
C GLU A 11 8.14 0.10 -5.04
N LEU A 12 6.97 -0.51 -5.23
CA LEU A 12 5.75 0.21 -5.58
C LEU A 12 5.43 1.27 -4.52
N PHE A 13 5.43 0.90 -3.24
CA PHE A 13 5.12 1.84 -2.16
C PHE A 13 6.19 2.94 -2.01
N ARG A 14 7.48 2.63 -2.21
CA ARG A 14 8.56 3.63 -2.23
C ARG A 14 8.38 4.66 -3.34
N LYS A 15 8.14 4.19 -4.58
CA LYS A 15 7.97 5.09 -5.73
C LYS A 15 6.77 6.01 -5.58
N PHE A 16 5.75 5.58 -4.84
CA PHE A 16 4.59 6.41 -4.55
C PHE A 16 4.91 7.64 -3.70
N LYS A 17 5.75 7.48 -2.68
CA LYS A 17 6.15 8.58 -1.79
C LYS A 17 6.90 9.67 -2.55
N GLN A 18 7.72 9.28 -3.52
CA GLN A 18 8.58 10.20 -4.26
C GLN A 18 7.82 10.97 -5.36
N ASP A 19 6.49 10.79 -5.49
CA ASP A 19 5.64 11.36 -6.55
C ASP A 19 6.18 11.10 -7.98
N LEU A 20 7.06 10.11 -8.15
CA LEU A 20 7.70 9.74 -9.43
C LEU A 20 6.73 9.08 -10.42
N TRP A 21 5.43 9.20 -10.20
CA TRP A 21 4.38 8.64 -11.06
C TRP A 21 3.78 9.66 -12.00
N ASP A 22 4.08 10.94 -11.78
CA ASP A 22 3.81 12.02 -12.73
C ASP A 22 4.91 12.14 -13.80
N ASP A 23 5.92 11.26 -13.77
CA ASP A 23 6.91 11.14 -14.84
C ASP A 23 6.26 10.46 -16.07
N ASP A 24 6.46 11.05 -17.25
CA ASP A 24 5.71 10.74 -18.47
C ASP A 24 5.90 9.29 -18.96
N ASP A 25 7.01 8.66 -18.57
CA ASP A 25 7.39 7.29 -18.95
C ASP A 25 6.93 6.22 -17.94
N ASN A 26 6.20 6.62 -16.88
CA ASN A 26 5.78 5.67 -15.86
C ASN A 26 4.45 4.98 -16.22
N VAL A 27 4.45 3.65 -16.32
CA VAL A 27 3.24 2.83 -16.51
C VAL A 27 2.19 3.07 -15.40
N LEU A 28 2.63 3.54 -14.22
CA LEU A 28 1.79 3.88 -13.07
C LEU A 28 1.15 5.27 -13.19
N ARG A 29 1.52 6.12 -14.15
CA ARG A 29 0.85 7.41 -14.41
C ARG A 29 -0.64 7.20 -14.66
N THR A 30 -0.95 6.15 -15.39
CA THR A 30 -2.30 5.77 -15.74
C THR A 30 -3.14 5.40 -14.51
N SER A 31 -4.18 6.19 -14.25
CA SER A 31 -5.02 6.05 -13.06
C SER A 31 -5.75 4.70 -12.97
N TRP A 32 -6.13 4.08 -14.10
CA TRP A 32 -6.76 2.76 -14.08
C TRP A 32 -5.78 1.65 -13.65
N VAL A 33 -4.50 1.77 -14.01
CA VAL A 33 -3.45 0.78 -13.66
C VAL A 33 -3.26 0.79 -12.16
N ARG A 34 -3.15 1.99 -11.57
CA ARG A 34 -3.06 2.15 -10.11
C ARG A 34 -4.24 1.55 -9.38
N LYS A 35 -5.46 1.87 -9.81
CA LYS A 35 -6.69 1.34 -9.20
C LYS A 35 -6.77 -0.18 -9.29
N LYS A 36 -6.42 -0.74 -10.44
CA LYS A 36 -6.37 -2.20 -10.63
C LYS A 36 -5.35 -2.82 -9.69
N LEU A 37 -4.14 -2.25 -9.62
CA LEU A 37 -3.07 -2.75 -8.76
C LEU A 37 -3.43 -2.67 -7.28
N ALA A 38 -4.01 -1.55 -6.82
CA ALA A 38 -4.48 -1.43 -5.43
C ALA A 38 -5.57 -2.46 -5.11
N ARG A 39 -6.51 -2.70 -6.02
CA ARG A 39 -7.52 -3.76 -5.86
C ARG A 39 -6.85 -5.12 -5.77
N ASP A 40 -5.94 -5.44 -6.68
CA ASP A 40 -5.24 -6.72 -6.71
C ASP A 40 -4.38 -6.93 -5.45
N LEU A 41 -3.82 -5.87 -4.86
CA LEU A 41 -3.09 -5.92 -3.58
C LEU A 41 -4.01 -6.10 -2.36
N LEU A 42 -5.28 -5.68 -2.43
CA LEU A 42 -6.27 -5.87 -1.35
C LEU A 42 -6.94 -7.24 -1.38
N LEU A 43 -6.81 -7.99 -2.48
CA LEU A 43 -7.35 -9.35 -2.57
C LEU A 43 -6.56 -10.29 -1.65
N VAL A 44 -7.27 -10.94 -0.72
CA VAL A 44 -6.74 -11.91 0.25
C VAL A 44 -5.86 -12.99 -0.41
N GLU A 45 -6.23 -13.42 -1.61
CA GLU A 45 -5.55 -14.48 -2.36
C GLU A 45 -4.17 -14.07 -2.92
N ASN A 46 -3.89 -12.76 -2.96
CA ASN A 46 -2.66 -12.20 -3.53
C ASN A 46 -1.73 -11.59 -2.47
N GLN A 47 -2.04 -11.75 -1.17
CA GLN A 47 -1.29 -11.10 -0.10
C GLN A 47 -0.20 -12.00 0.48
N LEU A 48 1.03 -11.51 0.38
CA LEU A 48 2.05 -11.82 1.37
C LEU A 48 1.61 -11.22 2.72
N PRO A 49 1.83 -11.90 3.85
CA PRO A 49 1.58 -11.31 5.15
C PRO A 49 2.32 -9.98 5.31
N LEU A 50 1.71 -9.00 5.98
CA LEU A 50 2.29 -7.66 6.13
C LEU A 50 3.64 -7.70 6.84
N PHE A 51 3.80 -8.58 7.84
CA PHE A 51 5.07 -8.74 8.53
C PHE A 51 6.20 -9.15 7.56
N VAL A 52 5.90 -9.96 6.53
CA VAL A 52 6.89 -10.35 5.52
C VAL A 52 7.32 -9.12 4.72
N LEU A 53 6.36 -8.29 4.29
CA LEU A 53 6.66 -7.07 3.55
C LEU A 53 7.41 -6.03 4.40
N GLN A 54 7.11 -5.94 5.70
CA GLN A 54 7.81 -5.10 6.67
C GLN A 54 9.28 -5.53 6.80
N GLU A 55 9.55 -6.82 6.98
CA GLU A 55 10.91 -7.36 7.03
C GLU A 55 11.66 -7.08 5.72
N PHE A 56 11.01 -7.25 4.56
CA PHE A 56 11.60 -6.91 3.27
C PHE A 56 11.93 -5.43 3.14
N TYR A 57 11.06 -4.54 3.62
CA TYR A 57 11.32 -3.10 3.62
C TYR A 57 12.54 -2.78 4.49
N ASP A 58 12.62 -3.35 5.69
CA ASP A 58 13.70 -3.09 6.63
C ASP A 58 15.05 -3.63 6.13
N ILE A 59 15.08 -4.82 5.51
CA ILE A 59 16.29 -5.39 4.90
C ILE A 59 16.76 -4.55 3.70
N THR A 60 15.85 -3.97 2.93
CA THR A 60 16.18 -3.20 1.72
C THR A 60 16.26 -1.68 1.98
N LYS A 61 16.24 -1.26 3.23
CA LYS A 61 16.14 0.15 3.61
C LYS A 61 17.34 0.97 3.12
N MET A 62 17.08 2.03 2.38
CA MET A 62 18.10 2.95 1.87
C MET A 62 18.21 4.22 2.74
N PRO A 63 19.27 5.03 2.62
CA PRO A 63 19.38 6.29 3.38
C PRO A 63 18.17 7.22 3.24
N GLU A 64 17.50 7.20 2.08
CA GLU A 64 16.30 7.99 1.76
C GLU A 64 15.05 7.53 2.55
N ASP A 65 15.09 6.30 3.07
CA ASP A 65 14.03 5.69 3.87
C ASP A 65 14.23 5.91 5.39
N ARG A 66 15.32 6.55 5.82
CA ARG A 66 15.75 6.57 7.24
C ARG A 66 14.65 7.01 8.21
N GLU A 67 13.90 8.05 7.84
CA GLU A 67 12.81 8.62 8.64
C GLU A 67 11.43 8.08 8.25
N THR A 68 11.37 7.22 7.23
CA THR A 68 10.11 6.72 6.67
C THR A 68 9.74 5.40 7.32
N LYS A 69 8.48 5.31 7.75
CA LYS A 69 7.91 4.04 8.21
C LYS A 69 7.18 3.38 7.07
N PHE A 70 7.29 2.06 6.99
CA PHE A 70 6.62 1.29 5.95
C PHE A 70 5.10 1.49 5.94
N GLN A 71 4.50 1.63 7.13
CA GLN A 71 3.06 1.90 7.24
C GLN A 71 2.67 3.22 6.57
N ASP A 72 3.50 4.27 6.69
CA ASP A 72 3.21 5.57 6.09
C ASP A 72 3.21 5.47 4.55
N LEU A 73 4.06 4.61 3.98
CA LEU A 73 4.09 4.33 2.55
C LEU A 73 2.83 3.62 2.07
N ILE A 74 2.36 2.61 2.83
CA ILE A 74 1.14 1.86 2.55
C ILE A 74 -0.08 2.79 2.60
N LEU A 75 -0.21 3.55 3.69
CA LEU A 75 -1.30 4.51 3.90
C LEU A 75 -1.31 5.58 2.81
N GLY A 76 -0.14 6.13 2.50
CA GLY A 76 0.03 7.05 1.39
C GLY A 76 -0.52 6.44 0.09
N PHE A 77 -0.03 5.26 -0.29
CA PHE A 77 -0.44 4.59 -1.53
C PHE A 77 -1.96 4.46 -1.65
N PHE A 78 -2.60 3.86 -0.64
CA PHE A 78 -4.03 3.61 -0.69
C PHE A 78 -4.87 4.90 -0.63
N SER A 79 -4.42 5.93 0.08
CA SER A 79 -5.15 7.20 0.16
C SER A 79 -5.22 7.97 -1.16
N LYS A 80 -4.18 7.94 -2.03
CA LYS A 80 -4.31 8.59 -3.37
C LYS A 80 -4.93 7.68 -4.42
N VAL A 81 -4.94 6.35 -4.24
CA VAL A 81 -5.41 5.40 -5.26
C VAL A 81 -6.88 5.00 -5.07
N LEU A 82 -7.33 4.87 -3.82
CA LEU A 82 -8.71 4.53 -3.53
C LEU A 82 -9.62 5.75 -3.72
N PRO A 83 -10.76 5.62 -4.42
CA PRO A 83 -11.73 6.71 -4.51
C PRO A 83 -12.26 7.09 -3.13
N VAL A 84 -12.43 8.39 -2.89
CA VAL A 84 -12.94 9.00 -1.64
C VAL A 84 -14.20 8.29 -1.12
N LYS A 85 -15.05 7.75 -2.00
CA LYS A 85 -16.23 6.94 -1.65
C LYS A 85 -15.95 5.70 -0.80
N LEU A 86 -14.75 5.12 -0.88
CA LEU A 86 -14.35 4.00 -0.01
C LEU A 86 -14.00 4.48 1.40
N LEU A 87 -13.42 5.68 1.54
CA LEU A 87 -13.22 6.35 2.83
C LEU A 87 -14.55 6.84 3.42
N GLU A 88 -15.45 7.37 2.56
CA GLU A 88 -16.81 7.77 2.93
C GLU A 88 -17.68 6.56 3.31
N ALA A 89 -17.43 5.38 2.74
CA ALA A 89 -18.07 4.11 3.13
C ALA A 89 -17.57 3.56 4.48
N GLY A 90 -16.92 4.39 5.31
CA GLY A 90 -16.51 4.02 6.65
C GLY A 90 -15.18 3.27 6.76
N ILE A 91 -14.43 3.13 5.66
CA ILE A 91 -13.11 2.49 5.70
C ILE A 91 -12.11 3.47 6.33
N LYS A 92 -12.00 3.42 7.66
CA LYS A 92 -10.90 4.05 8.40
C LYS A 92 -9.68 3.15 8.28
N ILE A 93 -8.61 3.64 7.67
CA ILE A 93 -7.34 2.93 7.67
C ILE A 93 -6.58 3.37 8.92
N GLU A 94 -6.84 2.67 10.02
CA GLU A 94 -6.13 2.90 11.28
C GLU A 94 -4.89 2.02 11.36
N ARG A 95 -3.88 2.50 12.09
CA ARG A 95 -2.63 1.79 12.31
C ARG A 95 -2.90 0.65 13.30
N VAL A 96 -3.32 -0.50 12.79
CA VAL A 96 -3.54 -1.68 13.63
C VAL A 96 -2.21 -2.34 13.94
N GLU A 97 -1.93 -2.57 15.22
CA GLU A 97 -0.83 -3.43 15.68
C GLU A 97 -1.15 -4.88 15.28
N GLY A 98 -0.92 -5.22 14.01
CA GLY A 98 -1.22 -6.56 13.51
C GLY A 98 -0.25 -7.02 12.43
N GLU A 99 -0.04 -8.33 12.37
CA GLU A 99 0.96 -9.00 11.53
C GLU A 99 0.56 -9.08 10.04
N SER A 100 -0.66 -8.65 9.68
CA SER A 100 -1.26 -8.84 8.35
C SER A 100 -1.98 -7.59 7.85
N LEU A 101 -2.05 -7.37 6.53
CA LEU A 101 -2.86 -6.30 5.93
C LEU A 101 -4.36 -6.50 6.18
N LEU A 102 -4.76 -7.71 6.56
CA LEU A 102 -6.11 -8.04 6.98
C LEU A 102 -6.44 -7.63 8.41
N SER A 103 -5.44 -7.25 9.21
CA SER A 103 -5.69 -6.67 10.53
C SER A 103 -6.13 -5.21 10.44
N ILE A 104 -6.25 -4.64 9.24
CA ILE A 104 -6.94 -3.36 9.07
C ILE A 104 -8.40 -3.61 9.44
N ASP A 105 -8.79 -3.20 10.65
CA ASP A 105 -10.15 -3.33 11.12
C ASP A 105 -11.03 -2.29 10.41
N PHE A 106 -12.07 -2.79 9.74
CA PHE A 106 -13.11 -1.97 9.15
C PHE A 106 -14.18 -1.73 10.21
N ASP A 107 -14.24 -0.50 10.72
CA ASP A 107 -15.26 -0.06 11.66
C ASP A 107 -16.65 -0.23 11.00
N LYS A 108 -17.44 -1.18 11.51
CA LYS A 108 -18.79 -1.51 10.99
C LYS A 108 -19.85 -0.47 11.36
N ASP A 109 -19.48 0.56 12.11
CA ASP A 109 -20.41 1.55 12.65
C ASP A 109 -20.53 2.83 11.82
N ALA A 110 -20.00 2.85 10.59
CA ALA A 110 -20.34 3.89 9.62
C ALA A 110 -21.75 3.63 9.04
N GLY A 111 -22.76 4.02 9.81
CA GLY A 111 -24.14 4.11 9.35
C GLY A 111 -24.33 5.20 8.30
N TYR A 112 -24.93 4.79 7.18
CA TYR A 112 -25.49 5.54 6.04
C TYR A 112 -24.54 6.06 4.96
#